data_AF-A0AAP5TCJ3-F1
#
_entry.id   AF-A0AAP5TCJ3-F1
#
_cell.length_a   1.000
_cell.length_b   1.000
_cell.length_c   1.000
_cell.angle_alpha   90.00
_cell.angle_beta   90.00
_cell.angle_gamma   90.00
#
_symmetry.space_group_name_H-M   'P 1'
#
loop_
_entity.id
_entity.type
_entity.pdbx_description
1 polymer ?
#
loop_
_entity_poly.entity_id
_entity_poly.type
_entity_poly.pdbx_seq_one_letter_code
_entity_poly.pdbx_strand_id
1 'polypeptide(L)'
;MYYENEKITSALFVACLSFGFITTSALAGNDEHGYSMRVYGFKQKSHSAGWYRQTTNYKNNWKVKLTKSGEGPHTISIFWLEKAGGANVSPIIKKIAGNPEAYQRVNPSFHGKKTVMLTAQNNNISGNEYNISGYWDEETGKIQ
;
A
#
# COMPACT_ATOMS: atom_id res chain seq x y z
N MET A 1 -10.98 53.48 58.86
CA MET A 1 -11.76 52.81 57.80
C MET A 1 -10.75 52.28 56.78
N TYR A 2 -10.94 51.01 56.41
CA TYR A 2 -10.15 50.13 55.53
C TYR A 2 -9.77 50.76 54.16
N TYR A 3 -8.76 50.32 53.37
CA TYR A 3 -8.30 48.98 53.01
C TYR A 3 -6.85 49.00 52.46
N GLU A 4 -6.07 47.95 52.74
CA GLU A 4 -4.87 47.51 52.00
C GLU A 4 -5.23 46.99 50.60
N ASN A 5 -4.27 46.95 49.67
CA ASN A 5 -3.99 45.76 48.85
C ASN A 5 -2.74 45.96 47.97
N GLU A 6 -1.69 45.21 48.30
CA GLU A 6 -0.48 45.04 47.49
C GLU A 6 -0.82 44.35 46.16
N LYS A 7 -0.33 44.93 45.05
CA LYS A 7 -0.47 44.29 43.73
C LYS A 7 0.71 43.36 43.49
N ILE A 8 0.43 42.08 43.55
CA ILE A 8 1.34 40.98 43.23
C ILE A 8 1.74 41.06 41.75
N THR A 9 3.03 41.24 41.51
CA THR A 9 3.73 41.12 40.21
C THR A 9 3.49 39.75 39.58
N SER A 10 3.05 39.72 38.32
CA SER A 10 2.96 38.50 37.51
C SER A 10 3.98 38.57 36.37
N ALA A 11 5.03 37.76 36.47
CA ALA A 11 6.05 37.61 35.44
C ALA A 11 5.58 36.58 34.39
N LEU A 12 5.48 37.00 33.13
CA LEU A 12 5.24 36.10 32.01
C LEU A 12 6.49 35.27 31.72
N PHE A 13 6.40 33.95 31.90
CA PHE A 13 7.38 32.99 31.38
C PHE A 13 6.91 32.51 30.00
N VAL A 14 7.56 32.97 28.92
CA VAL A 14 7.34 32.44 27.57
C VAL A 14 8.33 31.30 27.34
N ALA A 15 7.86 30.06 27.48
CA ALA A 15 8.62 28.88 27.09
C ALA A 15 8.44 28.63 25.58
N CYS A 16 9.45 28.95 24.78
CA CYS A 16 9.54 28.50 23.39
C CYS A 16 9.81 26.98 23.36
N LEU A 17 8.75 26.19 23.26
CA LEU A 17 8.84 24.76 22.93
C LEU A 17 9.16 24.62 21.44
N SER A 18 10.45 24.56 21.11
CA SER A 18 10.90 24.12 19.79
C SER A 18 10.57 22.63 19.64
N PHE A 19 9.43 22.32 19.02
CA PHE A 19 9.14 20.97 18.54
C PHE A 19 10.13 20.63 17.42
N GLY A 20 11.19 19.88 17.77
CA GLY A 20 12.00 19.21 16.78
C GLY A 20 11.10 18.28 15.96
N PHE A 21 11.13 18.41 14.63
CA PHE A 21 10.56 17.41 13.74
C PHE A 21 11.30 16.09 13.97
N ILE A 22 10.74 15.23 14.83
CA ILE A 22 11.15 13.84 14.89
C ILE A 22 10.64 13.22 13.59
N THR A 23 11.51 13.02 12.61
CA THR A 23 11.16 12.18 11.46
C THR A 23 11.04 10.75 11.98
N THR A 24 9.84 10.36 12.40
CA THR A 24 9.58 8.96 12.72
C THR A 24 9.76 8.19 11.42
N SER A 25 10.72 7.26 11.40
CA SER A 25 10.81 6.26 10.35
C SER A 25 9.48 5.52 10.37
N ALA A 26 8.61 5.77 9.39
CA ALA A 26 7.35 5.05 9.29
C ALA A 26 7.66 3.56 9.22
N LEU A 27 7.17 2.81 10.21
CA LEU A 27 7.26 1.36 10.23
C LEU A 27 6.23 0.84 9.24
N ALA A 28 6.67 0.04 8.28
CA ALA A 28 5.76 -0.64 7.37
C ALA A 28 4.93 -1.67 8.13
N GLY A 29 3.61 -1.57 7.98
CA GLY A 29 2.62 -2.45 8.60
C GLY A 29 2.41 -3.73 7.81
N ASN A 30 1.44 -4.53 8.26
CA ASN A 30 0.89 -5.64 7.49
C ASN A 30 -0.63 -5.47 7.52
N ASP A 31 -1.13 -4.61 6.63
CA ASP A 31 -2.44 -3.95 6.73
C ASP A 31 -3.55 -4.70 6.00
N GLU A 32 -3.20 -5.65 5.13
CA GLU A 32 -4.10 -6.59 4.45
C GLU A 32 -5.30 -5.92 3.75
N HIS A 33 -5.01 -4.94 2.91
CA HIS A 33 -6.00 -4.24 2.09
C HIS A 33 -6.82 -5.20 1.23
N GLY A 34 -8.11 -5.33 1.54
CA GLY A 34 -9.05 -6.10 0.74
C GLY A 34 -9.22 -5.52 -0.67
N TYR A 35 -9.34 -6.39 -1.67
CA TYR A 35 -9.69 -5.99 -3.03
C TYR A 35 -10.77 -6.90 -3.62
N SER A 36 -11.58 -6.31 -4.49
CA SER A 36 -12.50 -7.01 -5.40
C SER A 36 -12.51 -6.22 -6.70
N MET A 37 -12.21 -6.87 -7.82
CA MET A 37 -12.19 -6.22 -9.13
C MET A 37 -12.56 -7.20 -10.24
N ARG A 38 -13.09 -6.64 -11.34
CA ARG A 38 -13.26 -7.37 -12.59
C ARG A 38 -11.93 -7.40 -13.33
N VAL A 39 -11.50 -8.58 -13.78
CA VAL A 39 -10.44 -8.78 -14.75
C VAL A 39 -11.06 -8.79 -16.14
N TYR A 40 -10.61 -7.87 -16.98
CA TYR A 40 -11.08 -7.72 -18.34
C TYR A 40 -10.38 -8.67 -19.32
N GLY A 41 -11.09 -9.04 -20.39
CA GLY A 41 -10.56 -9.87 -21.46
C GLY A 41 -9.41 -9.21 -22.21
N PHE A 42 -8.74 -9.99 -23.07
CA PHE A 42 -7.65 -9.57 -23.94
C PHE A 42 -6.49 -8.91 -23.20
N LYS A 43 -6.18 -9.40 -22.00
CA LYS A 43 -5.08 -8.90 -21.15
C LYS A 43 -5.20 -7.41 -20.80
N GLN A 44 -6.42 -6.90 -20.72
CA GLN A 44 -6.62 -5.56 -20.18
C GLN A 44 -6.27 -5.50 -18.69
N LYS A 45 -5.77 -4.34 -18.25
CA LYS A 45 -5.38 -4.11 -16.86
C LYS A 45 -6.60 -3.78 -16.02
N SER A 46 -6.58 -4.24 -14.78
CA SER A 46 -7.58 -3.94 -13.76
C SER A 46 -6.88 -3.43 -12.52
N HIS A 47 -7.44 -2.46 -11.81
CA HIS A 47 -6.77 -1.80 -10.69
C HIS A 47 -7.62 -1.86 -9.42
N SER A 48 -6.96 -2.04 -8.27
CA SER A 48 -7.56 -1.79 -6.97
C SER A 48 -7.63 -0.30 -6.65
N ALA A 49 -8.27 0.04 -5.53
CA ALA A 49 -7.97 1.30 -4.85
C ALA A 49 -6.47 1.42 -4.54
N GLY A 50 -5.95 2.64 -4.50
CA GLY A 50 -4.54 2.90 -4.22
C GLY A 50 -4.27 3.09 -2.73
N TRP A 51 -3.11 2.60 -2.28
CA TRP A 51 -2.63 2.77 -0.90
C TRP A 51 -1.24 3.39 -0.89
N TYR A 52 -0.97 4.20 0.14
CA TYR A 52 0.25 4.99 0.23
C TYR A 52 1.37 4.19 0.87
N ARG A 53 2.40 3.88 0.09
CA ARG A 53 3.60 3.21 0.59
C ARG A 53 4.49 4.21 1.32
N GLN A 54 4.73 3.99 2.61
CA GLN A 54 5.45 4.91 3.50
C GLN A 54 6.97 4.81 3.34
N THR A 55 7.51 3.61 3.12
CA THR A 55 8.96 3.41 3.06
C THR A 55 9.56 3.86 1.73
N THR A 56 10.82 4.29 1.77
CA THR A 56 11.68 4.43 0.57
C THR A 56 12.54 3.19 0.30
N ASN A 57 12.53 2.22 1.21
CA ASN A 57 13.33 1.00 1.06
C ASN A 57 12.68 0.05 0.04
N TYR A 58 13.29 -0.08 -1.13
CA TYR A 58 12.80 -0.95 -2.20
C TYR A 58 12.83 -2.45 -1.83
N LYS A 59 13.63 -2.83 -0.82
CA LYS A 59 13.72 -4.21 -0.32
C LYS A 59 12.54 -4.61 0.56
N ASN A 60 11.72 -3.66 0.99
CA ASN A 60 10.51 -3.96 1.73
C ASN A 60 9.47 -4.55 0.76
N ASN A 61 9.05 -5.78 1.02
CA ASN A 61 8.16 -6.49 0.11
C ASN A 61 6.74 -5.94 0.18
N TRP A 62 6.09 -5.87 -0.98
CA TRP A 62 4.63 -5.87 -1.06
C TRP A 62 4.13 -7.32 -1.06
N LYS A 63 2.84 -7.55 -0.80
CA LYS A 63 2.25 -8.90 -0.88
C LYS A 63 0.92 -8.92 -1.60
N VAL A 64 0.53 -10.11 -2.07
CA VAL A 64 -0.82 -10.37 -2.59
C VAL A 64 -1.27 -11.79 -2.30
N LYS A 65 -2.54 -11.94 -1.96
CA LYS A 65 -3.28 -13.20 -1.98
C LYS A 65 -4.44 -13.11 -2.95
N LEU A 66 -4.61 -14.16 -3.73
CA LEU A 66 -5.80 -14.39 -4.53
C LEU A 66 -6.67 -15.40 -3.79
N THR A 67 -7.81 -14.96 -3.28
CA THR A 67 -8.72 -15.81 -2.50
C THR A 67 -9.75 -16.45 -3.41
N LYS A 68 -10.33 -15.70 -4.34
CA LYS A 68 -11.34 -16.19 -5.30
C LYS A 68 -11.01 -15.71 -6.71
N SER A 69 -11.22 -16.58 -7.69
CA SER A 69 -11.18 -16.25 -9.13
C SER A 69 -12.38 -16.87 -9.82
N GLY A 70 -13.11 -16.05 -10.58
CA GLY A 70 -14.21 -16.50 -11.42
C GLY A 70 -13.78 -17.13 -12.75
N GLU A 71 -12.48 -17.13 -13.11
CA GLU A 71 -12.01 -17.74 -14.36
C GLU A 71 -12.16 -19.27 -14.34
N GLY A 72 -12.08 -19.88 -13.16
CA GLY A 72 -12.15 -21.33 -12.96
C GLY A 72 -11.05 -21.85 -12.04
N PRO A 73 -11.14 -23.12 -11.60
CA PRO A 73 -10.14 -23.73 -10.74
C PRO A 73 -8.78 -23.81 -11.45
N HIS A 74 -7.69 -23.67 -10.68
CA HIS A 74 -6.30 -23.76 -11.15
C HIS A 74 -5.87 -22.74 -12.22
N THR A 75 -6.68 -21.71 -12.46
CA THR A 75 -6.36 -20.61 -13.37
C THR A 75 -5.38 -19.61 -12.75
N ILE A 76 -4.60 -18.94 -13.60
CA ILE A 76 -3.54 -18.01 -13.18
C ILE A 76 -3.96 -16.57 -13.48
N SER A 77 -3.98 -15.75 -12.44
CA SER A 77 -4.02 -14.29 -12.58
C SER A 77 -2.63 -13.69 -12.31
N ILE A 78 -2.29 -12.66 -13.06
CA ILE A 78 -1.02 -11.93 -12.94
C ILE A 78 -1.25 -10.65 -12.14
N PHE A 79 -0.34 -10.34 -11.23
CA PHE A 79 -0.37 -9.16 -10.37
C PHE A 79 0.95 -8.37 -10.42
N TRP A 80 0.88 -7.05 -10.29
CA TRP A 80 2.02 -6.17 -10.05
C TRP A 80 1.55 -4.85 -9.45
N LEU A 81 2.48 -4.01 -9.01
CA LEU A 81 2.17 -2.65 -8.55
C LEU A 81 2.37 -1.62 -9.66
N GLU A 82 1.43 -0.67 -9.75
CA GLU A 82 1.56 0.54 -10.56
C GLU A 82 1.41 1.79 -9.69
N LYS A 83 2.17 2.85 -9.99
CA LYS A 83 1.89 4.19 -9.43
C LYS A 83 0.73 4.85 -10.18
N ALA A 84 0.17 5.92 -9.59
CA ALA A 84 -0.72 6.82 -10.31
C ALA A 84 -0.16 7.19 -11.70
N GLY A 85 -1.01 7.09 -12.73
CA GLY A 85 -0.62 7.23 -14.14
C GLY A 85 -0.20 5.92 -14.83
N GLY A 86 -0.29 4.77 -14.16
CA GLY A 86 -0.20 3.44 -14.80
C GLY A 86 1.22 2.94 -15.07
N ALA A 87 2.24 3.55 -14.46
CA ALA A 87 3.61 3.09 -14.60
C ALA A 87 3.89 1.94 -13.63
N ASN A 88 4.40 0.82 -14.16
CA ASN A 88 4.83 -0.34 -13.40
C ASN A 88 5.99 0.01 -12.44
N VAL A 89 5.88 -0.45 -11.19
CA VAL A 89 6.90 -0.23 -10.15
C VAL A 89 7.39 -1.52 -9.51
N SER A 90 6.95 -2.69 -9.97
CA SER A 90 7.38 -3.99 -9.45
C SER A 90 7.42 -5.07 -10.54
N PRO A 91 8.22 -6.12 -10.34
CA PRO A 91 8.06 -7.35 -11.10
C PRO A 91 6.67 -7.96 -10.89
N ILE A 92 6.30 -8.88 -11.78
CA ILE A 92 5.01 -9.58 -11.70
C ILE A 92 5.02 -10.71 -10.66
N ILE A 93 3.84 -11.01 -10.13
CA ILE A 93 3.52 -12.22 -9.37
C ILE A 93 2.42 -12.98 -10.11
N LYS A 94 2.55 -14.30 -10.23
CA LYS A 94 1.49 -15.18 -10.74
C LYS A 94 0.80 -15.87 -9.57
N LYS A 95 -0.53 -15.91 -9.57
CA LYS A 95 -1.33 -16.50 -8.48
C LYS A 95 -2.45 -17.38 -9.00
N ILE A 96 -2.64 -18.49 -8.31
CA ILE A 96 -3.83 -19.34 -8.38
C ILE A 96 -4.66 -19.08 -7.12
N ALA A 97 -5.98 -19.03 -7.27
CA ALA A 97 -6.89 -18.79 -6.15
C ALA A 97 -6.77 -19.89 -5.09
N GLY A 98 -6.75 -19.49 -3.81
CA GLY A 98 -6.61 -20.38 -2.67
C GLY A 98 -5.16 -20.67 -2.25
N ASN A 99 -4.17 -20.43 -3.12
CA ASN A 99 -2.76 -20.62 -2.75
C ASN A 99 -2.29 -19.54 -1.75
N PRO A 100 -1.31 -19.84 -0.87
CA PRO A 100 -0.75 -18.89 0.11
C PRO A 100 -0.30 -17.57 -0.50
N GLU A 101 -0.29 -16.48 0.26
CA GLU A 101 0.18 -15.19 -0.27
C GLU A 101 1.61 -15.24 -0.81
N ALA A 102 1.91 -14.34 -1.74
CA ALA A 102 3.25 -14.17 -2.29
C ALA A 102 3.78 -12.79 -1.95
N TYR A 103 5.11 -12.70 -1.80
CA TYR A 103 5.83 -11.47 -1.45
C TYR A 103 6.77 -11.12 -2.60
N GLN A 104 6.93 -9.83 -2.88
CA GLN A 104 7.80 -9.35 -3.94
C GLN A 104 8.35 -7.97 -3.60
N ARG A 105 9.58 -7.69 -4.04
CA ARG A 105 10.17 -6.35 -3.92
C ARG A 105 9.59 -5.42 -4.99
N VAL A 106 9.64 -4.12 -4.73
CA VAL A 106 9.49 -3.13 -5.80
C VAL A 106 10.80 -3.01 -6.59
N ASN A 107 10.74 -2.42 -7.77
CA ASN A 107 11.92 -2.18 -8.59
C ASN A 107 12.92 -1.28 -7.82
N PRO A 108 14.24 -1.52 -7.89
CA PRO A 108 15.22 -0.68 -7.20
C PRO A 108 15.19 0.81 -7.58
N SER A 109 14.67 1.13 -8.77
CA SER A 109 14.46 2.51 -9.24
C SER A 109 13.22 3.19 -8.67
N PHE A 110 12.38 2.48 -7.92
CA PHE A 110 11.19 3.05 -7.28
C PHE A 110 11.51 3.51 -5.86
N HIS A 111 11.51 4.82 -5.65
CA HIS A 111 11.92 5.45 -4.39
C HIS A 111 10.85 5.48 -3.29
N GLY A 112 9.71 4.81 -3.45
CA GLY A 112 8.64 4.76 -2.46
C GLY A 112 7.96 6.11 -2.20
N LYS A 113 7.36 6.29 -1.01
CA LYS A 113 6.62 7.51 -0.58
C LYS A 113 5.59 7.99 -1.61
N LYS A 114 4.83 7.06 -2.16
CA LYS A 114 3.86 7.27 -3.25
C LYS A 114 2.69 6.32 -3.10
N THR A 115 1.52 6.77 -3.55
CA THR A 115 0.36 5.89 -3.74
C THR A 115 0.61 4.92 -4.88
N VAL A 116 0.39 3.64 -4.60
CA VAL A 116 0.47 2.54 -5.56
C VAL A 116 -0.87 1.80 -5.59
N MET A 117 -1.14 1.12 -6.69
CA MET A 117 -2.35 0.31 -6.88
C MET A 117 -1.92 -1.11 -7.23
N LEU A 118 -2.65 -2.10 -6.71
CA LEU A 118 -2.55 -3.46 -7.21
C LEU A 118 -3.16 -3.51 -8.60
N THR A 119 -2.37 -3.97 -9.56
CA THR A 119 -2.82 -4.22 -10.92
C THR A 119 -2.98 -5.71 -11.12
N ALA A 120 -4.09 -6.12 -11.73
CA ALA A 120 -4.39 -7.50 -12.09
C ALA A 120 -4.64 -7.63 -13.60
N GLN A 121 -4.28 -8.79 -14.15
CA GLN A 121 -4.48 -9.11 -15.55
C GLN A 121 -4.67 -10.63 -15.73
N ASN A 122 -5.48 -11.02 -16.72
CA ASN A 122 -5.56 -12.41 -17.14
C ASN A 122 -4.24 -12.87 -17.78
N ASN A 123 -3.72 -14.03 -17.38
CA ASN A 123 -2.55 -14.64 -18.02
C ASN A 123 -2.84 -15.08 -19.48
N ASN A 124 -4.08 -15.40 -19.79
CA ASN A 124 -4.55 -15.89 -21.08
C ASN A 124 -5.01 -14.75 -22.00
N ILE A 125 -4.90 -14.96 -23.32
CA ILE A 125 -5.53 -14.10 -24.32
C ILE A 125 -6.92 -14.70 -24.61
N SER A 126 -7.91 -14.31 -23.80
CA SER A 126 -9.31 -14.70 -23.99
C SER A 126 -10.20 -13.47 -23.88
N GLY A 127 -11.37 -13.50 -24.53
CA GLY A 127 -12.39 -12.44 -24.39
C GLY A 127 -13.19 -12.52 -23.10
N ASN A 128 -12.92 -13.51 -22.24
CA ASN A 128 -13.70 -13.74 -21.03
C ASN A 128 -13.32 -12.72 -19.96
N GLU A 129 -14.34 -12.22 -19.27
CA GLU A 129 -14.21 -11.37 -18.09
C GLU A 129 -14.65 -12.14 -16.86
N TYR A 130 -14.00 -11.89 -15.73
CA TYR A 130 -14.35 -12.54 -14.46
C TYR A 130 -13.97 -11.66 -13.28
N ASN A 131 -14.59 -11.91 -12.13
CA ASN A 131 -14.25 -11.21 -10.89
C ASN A 131 -13.19 -11.99 -10.12
N ILE A 132 -12.28 -11.25 -9.49
CA ILE A 132 -11.30 -11.76 -8.53
C ILE A 132 -11.42 -11.01 -7.20
N SER A 133 -11.05 -11.67 -6.11
CA SER A 133 -10.94 -11.01 -4.81
C SER A 133 -9.89 -11.64 -3.91
N GLY A 134 -9.40 -10.85 -2.96
CA GLY A 134 -8.40 -11.24 -1.99
C GLY A 134 -7.94 -10.07 -1.14
N TYR A 135 -6.69 -10.13 -0.68
CA TYR A 135 -6.04 -9.02 0.00
C TYR A 135 -4.65 -8.80 -0.55
N TRP A 136 -4.14 -7.59 -0.38
CA TRP A 136 -2.80 -7.21 -0.74
C TRP A 136 -2.27 -6.20 0.27
N ASP A 137 -1.00 -5.86 0.13
CA ASP A 137 -0.36 -4.85 0.94
C ASP A 137 0.68 -4.15 0.09
N GLU A 138 0.74 -2.82 0.15
CA GLU A 138 1.75 -2.06 -0.58
C GLU A 138 3.13 -2.23 0.01
N GLU A 139 3.25 -2.59 1.29
CA GLU A 139 4.49 -2.91 1.97
C GLU A 139 4.26 -3.70 3.27
N THR A 140 5.13 -4.63 3.63
CA THR A 140 4.84 -5.62 4.69
C THR A 140 5.77 -5.55 5.91
N GLY A 141 6.77 -4.68 5.86
CA GLY A 141 7.90 -4.66 6.80
C GLY A 141 8.86 -5.85 6.62
N LYS A 142 8.51 -6.85 5.80
CA LYS A 142 9.41 -7.96 5.45
C LYS A 142 10.45 -7.49 4.45
N ILE A 143 11.69 -7.41 4.91
CA ILE A 143 12.87 -7.13 4.10
C ILE A 143 13.48 -8.46 3.71
N GLN A 144 13.49 -8.77 2.41
CA GLN A 144 14.25 -9.89 1.87
C GLN A 144 15.33 -9.36 0.98
#